data_AF-A0A2P4SWZ5-F1
#
_entry.id   AF-A0A2P4SWZ5-F1
#
_cell.length_a   1.000
_cell.length_b   1.000
_cell.length_c   1.000
_cell.angle_alpha   90.00
_cell.angle_beta   90.00
_cell.angle_gamma   90.00
#
_symmetry.space_group_name_H-M   'P 1'
#
loop_
_entity.id
_entity.type
_entity.pdbx_description
1 polymer ?
#
loop_
_entity_poly.entity_id
_entity_poly.type
_entity_poly.pdbx_seq_one_letter_code
_entity_poly.pdbx_strand_id
1 'polypeptide(L)'
;EKIGWRNDASHLLVFTTDAKTHIALDGRLAGIVQPNDARCHIGKDNFYSASTTLDYPSLGLMTEKLSQKNINLIFAVTETVVGLYQNYSELIPGTTVGTLSRDSSNVLQLIVDAYGKIRSKVELEVRDLPEELSLSFNATCLNNEVITGLKSCVGLKIGDTVSFSIEAKVRGCPQERQKSFTIKPVGFKDSLTVVVNFDCNCSCESQAEANSSFCSKGNGSLECGVCRCNPGRLGSHCECSEEEYNPSEQDNCSPQPGQPLCSQRGECICGQCVCHGSDFGKVTGKYCECDDFSCVRFKGQMCSGHGQCSCGDCLCDSDWTGDYCNCTTRTDTCMSSNGLVCSGHGTCVCGKCDCTQPGSYGNTCEKCPTCSDACTIKKECVECKKYERGTLVEQQSCGRVCRDEIETVQELGDRGKDAVNCTYKDENDCVVRFQYYEDSSGKSVLYVIEEPECPKGPDILVVLLSVMGAILLIGLAALLIWKLLITIHDRREFARFEEEKARAKWDTGNNPLYKEATSTFTNITYRGNM
;
A
#
# COMPACT_ATOMS: atom_id res chain seq x y z
N GLU A 1 29.85 7.97 -24.17
CA GLU A 1 31.23 8.47 -24.10
C GLU A 1 31.32 9.94 -23.72
N LYS A 2 30.66 10.88 -24.39
CA LYS A 2 30.76 12.33 -24.09
C LYS A 2 30.52 12.74 -22.62
N ILE A 3 29.48 12.22 -21.98
CA ILE A 3 29.18 12.50 -20.56
C ILE A 3 30.07 11.70 -19.60
N GLY A 4 30.65 10.58 -20.04
CA GLY A 4 31.55 9.78 -19.20
C GLY A 4 30.85 8.91 -18.13
N TRP A 5 29.63 8.43 -18.39
CA TRP A 5 28.96 7.46 -17.51
C TRP A 5 29.84 6.22 -17.26
N ARG A 6 30.05 5.87 -15.99
CA ARG A 6 30.88 4.72 -15.57
C ARG A 6 30.03 3.47 -15.53
N ASN A 7 30.48 2.41 -16.20
CA ASN A 7 29.68 1.17 -16.31
C ASN A 7 29.21 0.59 -14.97
N ASP A 8 30.06 0.61 -13.94
CA ASP A 8 29.79 0.00 -12.63
C ASP A 8 29.34 1.03 -11.58
N ALA A 9 28.64 2.08 -11.99
CA ALA A 9 28.17 3.14 -11.11
C ALA A 9 26.67 3.40 -11.24
N SER A 10 26.10 3.99 -10.18
CA SER A 10 24.75 4.52 -10.21
C SER A 10 24.71 5.75 -11.10
N HIS A 11 23.84 5.77 -12.11
CA HIS A 11 23.66 6.96 -12.95
C HIS A 11 22.45 7.75 -12.45
N LEU A 12 22.70 8.96 -11.96
CA LEU A 12 21.68 9.92 -11.58
C LEU A 12 21.73 11.09 -12.55
N LEU A 13 20.61 11.35 -13.22
CA LEU A 13 20.44 12.51 -14.10
C LEU A 13 19.49 13.49 -13.43
N VAL A 14 20.02 14.56 -12.87
CA VAL A 14 19.24 15.60 -12.19
C VAL A 14 18.77 16.62 -13.22
N PHE A 15 17.47 16.75 -13.39
CA PHE A 15 16.83 17.71 -14.30
C PHE A 15 16.13 18.80 -13.49
N THR A 16 16.66 20.02 -13.58
CA THR A 16 16.15 21.18 -12.84
C THR A 16 15.39 22.15 -13.76
N THR A 17 14.14 22.48 -13.43
CA THR A 17 13.36 23.50 -14.16
C THR A 17 12.22 24.07 -13.31
N ASP A 18 11.83 25.31 -13.61
CA ASP A 18 10.70 26.02 -13.02
C ASP A 18 9.48 26.13 -13.97
N ALA A 19 9.58 25.52 -15.16
CA ALA A 19 8.62 25.67 -16.24
C ALA A 19 8.17 24.33 -16.85
N LYS A 20 7.20 24.43 -17.76
CA LYS A 20 6.77 23.29 -18.60
C LYS A 20 7.85 22.95 -19.63
N THR A 21 7.82 21.71 -20.11
CA THR A 21 8.71 21.24 -21.19
C THR A 21 7.93 21.08 -22.50
N HIS A 22 8.64 21.24 -23.62
CA HIS A 22 8.14 20.80 -24.93
C HIS A 22 8.13 19.27 -25.02
N ILE A 23 7.24 18.75 -25.86
CA ILE A 23 7.09 17.32 -26.16
C ILE A 23 7.20 17.07 -27.66
N ALA A 24 7.37 15.80 -28.05
CA ALA A 24 7.32 15.41 -29.46
C ALA A 24 6.07 15.98 -30.15
N LEU A 25 6.23 16.38 -31.42
CA LEU A 25 5.28 17.09 -32.28
C LEU A 25 5.17 18.60 -32.04
N ASP A 26 5.68 19.14 -30.93
CA ASP A 26 5.73 20.60 -30.73
C ASP A 26 6.64 21.29 -31.76
N GLY A 27 7.72 20.61 -32.19
CA GLY A 27 8.66 21.12 -33.19
C GLY A 27 8.00 21.48 -34.52
N ARG A 28 6.81 20.92 -34.81
CA ARG A 28 6.03 21.24 -36.02
C ARG A 28 5.72 22.74 -36.13
N LEU A 29 5.52 23.43 -35.01
CA LEU A 29 5.29 24.88 -34.99
C LEU A 29 6.52 25.68 -35.45
N ALA A 30 7.72 25.13 -35.26
CA ALA A 30 8.97 25.70 -35.73
C ALA A 30 9.38 25.21 -37.14
N GLY A 31 8.51 24.45 -37.82
CA GLY A 31 8.82 23.82 -39.12
C GLY A 31 9.69 22.56 -39.02
N ILE A 32 9.93 22.05 -37.81
CA ILE A 32 10.71 20.83 -37.57
C ILE A 32 9.74 19.64 -37.56
N VAL A 33 9.80 18.82 -38.59
CA VAL A 33 8.90 17.65 -38.76
C VAL A 33 9.63 16.31 -38.75
N GLN A 34 10.96 16.33 -38.66
CA GLN A 34 11.75 15.11 -38.61
C GLN A 34 11.73 14.55 -37.19
N PRO A 35 11.23 13.31 -36.97
CA PRO A 35 11.19 12.71 -35.65
C PRO A 35 12.59 12.54 -35.06
N ASN A 36 12.68 12.55 -33.74
CA ASN A 36 13.93 12.29 -33.03
C ASN A 36 14.44 10.86 -33.32
N ASP A 37 15.73 10.72 -33.64
CA ASP A 37 16.35 9.45 -34.02
C ASP A 37 17.03 8.70 -32.86
N ALA A 38 16.98 9.27 -31.64
CA ALA A 38 17.63 8.77 -30.44
C ALA A 38 19.14 8.50 -30.56
N ARG A 39 19.83 9.23 -31.44
CA ARG A 39 21.30 9.17 -31.59
C ARG A 39 21.98 10.35 -30.92
N CYS A 40 23.29 10.20 -30.67
CA CYS A 40 24.09 11.27 -30.10
C CYS A 40 24.54 12.23 -31.20
N HIS A 41 24.02 13.47 -31.16
CA HIS A 41 24.40 14.57 -32.05
C HIS A 41 25.16 15.68 -31.30
N ILE A 42 25.95 15.31 -30.28
CA ILE A 42 26.81 16.25 -29.56
C ILE A 42 28.22 16.16 -30.12
N GLY A 43 28.64 17.22 -30.82
CA GLY A 43 29.92 17.32 -31.50
C GLY A 43 31.10 17.58 -30.56
N LYS A 44 32.23 18.00 -31.15
CA LYS A 44 33.43 18.45 -30.39
C LYS A 44 33.24 19.81 -29.73
N ASP A 45 32.29 20.59 -30.22
CA ASP A 45 31.85 21.89 -29.73
C ASP A 45 30.92 21.81 -28.51
N ASN A 46 30.52 20.60 -28.10
CA ASN A 46 29.63 20.33 -26.96
C ASN A 46 28.21 20.90 -27.10
N PHE A 47 27.80 21.28 -28.32
CA PHE A 47 26.43 21.67 -28.62
C PHE A 47 25.67 20.51 -29.26
N TYR A 48 24.36 20.46 -29.03
CA TYR A 48 23.45 19.53 -29.72
C TYR A 48 23.15 20.08 -31.12
N SER A 49 23.85 19.56 -32.13
CA SER A 49 23.81 20.09 -33.50
C SER A 49 22.46 19.86 -34.20
N ALA A 50 21.69 18.88 -33.74
CA ALA A 50 20.41 18.51 -34.32
C ALA A 50 19.21 19.27 -33.68
N SER A 51 19.46 20.29 -32.85
CA SER A 51 18.42 21.05 -32.15
C SER A 51 17.43 21.76 -33.07
N THR A 52 17.87 22.17 -34.27
CA THR A 52 17.06 22.91 -35.26
C THR A 52 16.57 22.02 -36.40
N THR A 53 16.92 20.74 -36.41
CA THR A 53 16.58 19.81 -37.50
C THR A 53 15.74 18.62 -37.05
N LEU A 54 15.89 18.16 -35.79
CA LEU A 54 15.13 17.05 -35.22
C LEU A 54 14.16 17.55 -34.16
N ASP A 55 12.98 16.95 -34.13
CA ASP A 55 11.94 17.24 -33.15
C ASP A 55 12.31 16.72 -31.75
N TYR A 56 11.54 17.14 -30.75
CA TYR A 56 11.68 16.68 -29.37
C TYR A 56 11.43 15.16 -29.27
N PRO A 57 12.10 14.45 -28.36
CA PRO A 57 11.87 13.02 -28.16
C PRO A 57 10.49 12.78 -27.56
N SER A 58 9.85 11.67 -27.95
CA SER A 58 8.62 11.21 -27.30
C SER A 58 8.94 10.58 -25.94
N LEU A 59 7.96 10.56 -25.03
CA LEU A 59 8.13 9.93 -23.71
C LEU A 59 8.57 8.46 -23.84
N GLY A 60 7.96 7.70 -24.75
CA GLY A 60 8.34 6.30 -24.98
C GLY A 60 9.80 6.14 -25.44
N LEU A 61 10.27 7.01 -26.34
CA LEU A 61 11.66 6.99 -26.81
C LEU A 61 12.64 7.34 -25.68
N MET A 62 12.29 8.31 -24.82
CA MET A 62 13.11 8.64 -23.65
C MET A 62 13.16 7.46 -22.67
N THR A 63 12.01 6.85 -22.35
CA THR A 63 11.93 5.70 -21.44
C THR A 63 12.81 4.54 -21.93
N GLU A 64 12.76 4.24 -23.24
CA GLU A 64 13.61 3.21 -23.85
C GLU A 64 15.10 3.51 -23.64
N LYS A 65 15.56 4.74 -23.93
CA LYS A 65 16.97 5.09 -23.82
C LYS A 65 17.46 5.25 -22.38
N LEU A 66 16.63 5.76 -21.47
CA LEU A 66 16.94 5.82 -20.04
C LEU A 66 17.13 4.41 -19.46
N SER A 67 16.21 3.49 -19.78
CA SER A 67 16.34 2.08 -19.38
C SER A 67 17.57 1.44 -20.02
N GLN A 68 17.81 1.61 -21.34
CA GLN A 68 18.98 1.03 -22.02
C GLN A 68 20.33 1.50 -21.44
N LYS A 69 20.40 2.74 -20.97
CA LYS A 69 21.61 3.33 -20.38
C LYS A 69 21.65 3.26 -18.85
N ASN A 70 20.67 2.61 -18.23
CA ASN A 70 20.53 2.48 -16.77
C ASN A 70 20.59 3.85 -16.07
N ILE A 71 19.89 4.85 -16.60
CA ILE A 71 19.88 6.22 -16.07
C ILE A 71 18.61 6.43 -15.24
N ASN A 72 18.79 6.89 -13.99
CA ASN A 72 17.68 7.30 -13.12
C ASN A 72 17.50 8.81 -13.26
N LEU A 73 16.37 9.22 -13.83
CA LEU A 73 16.04 10.64 -14.04
C LEU A 73 15.32 11.20 -12.80
N ILE A 74 15.85 12.30 -12.27
CA ILE A 74 15.32 13.02 -11.11
C ILE A 74 14.77 14.35 -11.59
N PHE A 75 13.46 14.54 -11.50
CA PHE A 75 12.80 15.81 -11.78
C PHE A 75 12.85 16.69 -10.53
N ALA A 76 13.73 17.68 -10.52
CA ALA A 76 13.83 18.70 -9.47
C ALA A 76 13.13 19.98 -9.95
N VAL A 77 11.86 20.16 -9.60
CA VAL A 77 11.02 21.19 -10.21
C VAL A 77 10.30 22.05 -9.19
N THR A 78 10.00 23.31 -9.53
CA THR A 78 9.31 24.21 -8.61
C THR A 78 7.86 23.79 -8.38
N GLU A 79 7.32 24.10 -7.20
CA GLU A 79 5.96 23.73 -6.75
C GLU A 79 4.86 23.97 -7.79
N THR A 80 4.95 25.06 -8.56
CA THR A 80 4.01 25.43 -9.62
C THR A 80 3.83 24.39 -10.72
N VAL A 81 4.82 23.54 -10.96
CA VAL A 81 4.83 22.55 -12.04
C VAL A 81 5.01 21.11 -11.53
N VAL A 82 5.12 20.89 -10.21
CA VAL A 82 5.30 19.55 -9.61
C VAL A 82 4.25 18.56 -10.11
N GLY A 83 2.97 18.95 -10.10
CA GLY A 83 1.88 18.06 -10.56
C GLY A 83 2.02 17.60 -12.02
N LEU A 84 2.61 18.42 -12.90
CA LEU A 84 2.85 18.03 -14.29
C LEU A 84 3.95 16.95 -14.38
N TYR A 85 5.07 17.16 -13.68
CA TYR A 85 6.18 16.21 -13.71
C TYR A 85 5.90 14.94 -12.90
N GLN A 86 5.01 14.99 -11.90
CA GLN A 86 4.47 13.82 -11.23
C GLN A 86 3.79 12.88 -12.24
N ASN A 87 2.91 13.43 -13.08
CA ASN A 87 2.23 12.66 -14.14
C ASN A 87 3.21 12.10 -15.18
N TYR A 88 4.28 12.83 -15.51
CA TYR A 88 5.33 12.29 -16.37
C TYR A 88 6.11 11.16 -15.69
N SER A 89 6.37 11.27 -14.39
CA SER A 89 7.09 10.26 -13.63
C SER A 89 6.33 8.94 -13.57
N GLU A 90 5.00 8.96 -13.53
CA GLU A 90 4.15 7.77 -13.65
C GLU A 90 4.31 7.03 -14.99
N LEU A 91 4.63 7.75 -16.07
CA LEU A 91 4.83 7.19 -17.41
C LEU A 91 6.28 6.74 -17.67
N ILE A 92 7.24 7.19 -16.86
CA ILE A 92 8.66 6.87 -17.00
C ILE A 92 9.13 6.11 -15.74
N PRO A 93 9.15 4.76 -15.78
CA PRO A 93 9.56 3.94 -14.65
C PRO A 93 10.96 4.28 -14.14
N GLY A 94 11.15 4.23 -12.83
CA GLY A 94 12.44 4.50 -12.18
C GLY A 94 12.78 5.98 -12.03
N THR A 95 11.87 6.89 -12.34
CA THR A 95 12.04 8.33 -12.10
C THR A 95 11.50 8.77 -10.75
N THR A 96 12.01 9.89 -10.26
CA THR A 96 11.55 10.51 -9.01
C THR A 96 11.37 12.00 -9.18
N VAL A 97 10.35 12.57 -8.54
CA VAL A 97 10.09 14.01 -8.51
C VAL A 97 10.42 14.56 -7.12
N GLY A 98 11.04 15.74 -7.08
CA GLY A 98 11.28 16.51 -5.87
C GLY A 98 10.97 17.99 -6.08
N THR A 99 10.44 18.63 -5.03
CA THR A 99 10.07 20.05 -5.04
C THR A 99 11.31 20.92 -4.84
N LEU A 100 11.70 21.66 -5.87
CA LEU A 100 12.83 22.59 -5.86
C LEU A 100 12.38 23.97 -5.38
N SER A 101 13.15 24.58 -4.48
CA SER A 101 12.94 25.98 -4.08
C SER A 101 13.24 26.93 -5.24
N ARG A 102 12.64 28.12 -5.25
CA ARG A 102 12.83 29.10 -6.34
C ARG A 102 14.29 29.54 -6.54
N ASP A 103 15.06 29.52 -5.47
CA ASP A 103 16.49 29.83 -5.45
C ASP A 103 17.39 28.59 -5.57
N SER A 104 16.79 27.40 -5.73
CA SER A 104 17.48 26.10 -5.76
C SER A 104 18.34 25.79 -4.53
N SER A 105 18.11 26.48 -3.40
CA SER A 105 18.87 26.29 -2.16
C SER A 105 18.73 24.88 -1.58
N ASN A 106 17.62 24.18 -1.83
CA ASN A 106 17.37 22.83 -1.33
C ASN A 106 17.83 21.69 -2.29
N VAL A 107 18.50 22.01 -3.41
CA VAL A 107 18.86 21.01 -4.43
C VAL A 107 19.74 19.87 -3.89
N LEU A 108 20.66 20.18 -2.95
CA LEU A 108 21.56 19.19 -2.37
C LEU A 108 20.78 18.12 -1.60
N GLN A 109 19.84 18.55 -0.76
CA GLN A 109 19.01 17.65 0.03
C GLN A 109 18.10 16.82 -0.88
N LEU A 110 17.53 17.44 -1.91
CA LEU A 110 16.68 16.78 -2.90
C LEU A 110 17.41 15.61 -3.59
N ILE A 111 18.69 15.80 -3.95
CA ILE A 111 19.50 14.74 -4.57
C ILE A 111 19.71 13.57 -3.59
N VAL A 112 19.99 13.86 -2.32
CA VAL A 112 20.17 12.83 -1.28
C VAL A 112 18.87 12.03 -1.08
N ASP A 113 17.74 12.72 -0.98
CA ASP A 113 16.42 12.11 -0.77
C ASP A 113 16.00 11.28 -1.99
N ALA A 114 16.21 11.81 -3.20
CA ALA A 114 15.94 11.10 -4.45
C ALA A 114 16.81 9.84 -4.58
N TYR A 115 18.09 9.92 -4.23
CA TYR A 115 18.97 8.75 -4.22
C TYR A 115 18.49 7.68 -3.24
N GLY A 116 18.10 8.07 -2.03
CA GLY A 116 17.48 7.17 -1.05
C GLY A 116 16.20 6.51 -1.57
N LYS A 117 15.33 7.28 -2.24
CA LYS A 117 14.07 6.80 -2.82
C LYS A 117 14.28 5.85 -4.01
N ILE A 118 15.26 6.11 -4.87
CA ILE A 118 15.64 5.21 -5.96
C ILE A 118 16.18 3.89 -5.38
N ARG A 119 16.99 3.96 -4.33
CA ARG A 119 17.59 2.78 -3.69
C ARG A 119 16.64 2.01 -2.78
N SER A 120 15.48 2.57 -2.42
CA SER A 120 14.48 1.88 -1.62
C SER A 120 13.49 1.04 -2.43
N LYS A 121 13.62 1.03 -3.76
CA LYS A 121 12.79 0.24 -4.66
C LYS A 121 13.65 -0.64 -5.56
N VAL A 122 13.28 -1.91 -5.67
CA VAL A 122 13.83 -2.84 -6.67
C VAL A 122 12.67 -3.33 -7.53
N GLU A 123 12.75 -3.10 -8.83
CA GLU A 123 11.75 -3.52 -9.81
C GLU A 123 12.44 -4.24 -10.97
N LEU A 124 11.88 -5.37 -11.40
CA LEU A 124 12.40 -6.15 -12.51
C LEU A 124 11.79 -5.70 -13.84
N GLU A 125 12.66 -5.51 -14.84
CA GLU A 125 12.31 -5.37 -16.24
C GLU A 125 12.76 -6.60 -17.04
N VAL A 126 12.00 -6.92 -18.09
CA VAL A 126 12.29 -8.02 -19.01
C VAL A 126 12.60 -7.44 -20.37
N ARG A 127 13.64 -7.95 -21.03
CA ARG A 127 14.05 -7.58 -22.39
C ARG A 127 14.10 -8.78 -23.29
N ASP A 128 13.73 -8.54 -24.55
CA ASP A 128 13.82 -9.52 -25.64
C ASP A 128 13.08 -10.83 -25.33
N LEU A 129 11.92 -10.74 -24.65
CA LEU A 129 11.10 -11.91 -24.32
C LEU A 129 10.46 -12.47 -25.61
N PRO A 130 10.68 -13.75 -25.95
CA PRO A 130 10.01 -14.39 -27.08
C PRO A 130 8.50 -14.43 -26.89
N GLU A 131 7.74 -14.23 -27.97
CA GLU A 131 6.28 -14.19 -27.97
C GLU A 131 5.64 -15.52 -27.51
N GLU A 132 6.33 -16.64 -27.72
CA GLU A 132 5.87 -17.98 -27.34
C GLU A 132 6.07 -18.26 -25.84
N LEU A 133 6.86 -17.43 -25.16
CA LEU A 133 7.14 -17.54 -23.75
C LEU A 133 6.31 -16.59 -22.92
N SER A 134 6.01 -17.04 -21.72
CA SER A 134 5.31 -16.27 -20.74
C SER A 134 5.96 -16.39 -19.37
N LEU A 135 5.94 -15.29 -18.61
CA LEU A 135 6.58 -15.20 -17.31
C LEU A 135 5.56 -14.82 -16.23
N SER A 136 5.46 -15.60 -15.17
CA SER A 136 4.78 -15.22 -13.94
C SER A 136 5.81 -14.88 -12.86
N PHE A 137 5.50 -13.89 -12.02
CA PHE A 137 6.42 -13.35 -11.01
C PHE A 137 5.79 -13.44 -9.63
N ASN A 138 6.57 -13.91 -8.66
CA ASN A 138 6.26 -13.82 -7.24
C ASN A 138 7.42 -13.15 -6.53
N ALA A 139 7.14 -12.12 -5.73
CA ALA A 139 8.15 -11.36 -5.00
C ALA A 139 8.24 -11.83 -3.54
N THR A 140 9.45 -11.99 -3.05
CA THR A 140 9.77 -12.19 -1.64
C THR A 140 10.61 -11.02 -1.17
N CYS A 141 9.94 -10.02 -0.60
CA CYS A 141 10.58 -8.79 -0.13
C CYS A 141 11.14 -8.98 1.30
N LEU A 142 10.76 -8.16 2.26
CA LEU A 142 11.16 -8.29 3.67
C LEU A 142 10.26 -9.31 4.39
N ASN A 143 10.83 -10.17 5.24
CA ASN A 143 10.17 -11.17 6.10
C ASN A 143 9.74 -12.51 5.46
N ASN A 144 10.35 -12.94 4.34
CA ASN A 144 10.06 -14.22 3.67
C ASN A 144 8.60 -14.43 3.24
N GLU A 145 7.79 -13.37 3.19
CA GLU A 145 6.42 -13.43 2.69
C GLU A 145 6.43 -13.40 1.17
N VAL A 146 5.74 -14.36 0.55
CA VAL A 146 5.63 -14.47 -0.91
C VAL A 146 4.38 -13.72 -1.37
N ILE A 147 4.59 -12.65 -2.12
CA ILE A 147 3.52 -11.85 -2.74
C ILE A 147 3.39 -12.29 -4.19
N THR A 148 2.23 -12.86 -4.53
CA THR A 148 1.96 -13.41 -5.87
C THR A 148 1.68 -12.31 -6.89
N GLY A 149 2.15 -12.52 -8.13
CA GLY A 149 1.91 -11.59 -9.25
C GLY A 149 2.66 -10.26 -9.15
N LEU A 150 3.65 -10.15 -8.24
CA LEU A 150 4.42 -8.94 -8.00
C LEU A 150 5.87 -9.10 -8.48
N LYS A 151 6.37 -8.08 -9.19
CA LYS A 151 7.75 -8.03 -9.74
C LYS A 151 8.58 -6.86 -9.19
N SER A 152 8.13 -6.26 -8.09
CA SER A 152 8.78 -5.13 -7.44
C SER A 152 8.68 -5.21 -5.92
N CYS A 153 9.66 -4.64 -5.23
CA CYS A 153 9.70 -4.48 -3.78
C CYS A 153 9.98 -3.02 -3.45
N VAL A 154 9.28 -2.48 -2.46
CA VAL A 154 9.37 -1.06 -2.02
C VAL A 154 9.67 -0.95 -0.52
N GLY A 155 10.30 0.14 -0.12
CA GLY A 155 10.63 0.42 1.29
C GLY A 155 11.90 -0.28 1.78
N LEU A 156 12.81 -0.60 0.86
CA LEU A 156 14.08 -1.26 1.15
C LEU A 156 15.12 -0.26 1.68
N LYS A 157 16.08 -0.76 2.46
CA LYS A 157 17.29 -0.04 2.85
C LYS A 157 18.49 -0.57 2.08
N ILE A 158 19.53 0.26 1.98
CA ILE A 158 20.79 -0.16 1.35
C ILE A 158 21.39 -1.31 2.18
N GLY A 159 21.60 -2.45 1.52
CA GLY A 159 22.07 -3.68 2.17
C GLY A 159 21.01 -4.78 2.26
N ASP A 160 19.73 -4.45 2.08
CA ASP A 160 18.65 -5.44 2.08
C ASP A 160 18.74 -6.33 0.83
N THR A 161 18.32 -7.59 0.97
CA THR A 161 18.26 -8.56 -0.12
C THR A 161 16.82 -9.02 -0.31
N VAL A 162 16.36 -9.05 -1.56
CA VAL A 162 15.04 -9.54 -1.96
C VAL A 162 15.19 -10.68 -2.96
N SER A 163 14.20 -11.57 -3.02
CA SER A 163 14.18 -12.71 -3.94
C SER A 163 12.94 -12.65 -4.82
N PHE A 164 13.06 -13.12 -6.06
CA PHE A 164 11.95 -13.24 -6.99
C PHE A 164 11.90 -14.66 -7.52
N SER A 165 10.73 -15.31 -7.40
CA SER A 165 10.46 -16.59 -8.04
C SER A 165 9.76 -16.33 -9.37
N ILE A 166 10.32 -16.86 -10.44
CA ILE A 166 9.87 -16.61 -11.81
C ILE A 166 9.60 -17.95 -12.47
N GLU A 167 8.38 -18.14 -12.96
CA GLU A 167 7.99 -19.33 -13.71
C GLU A 167 7.85 -18.94 -15.18
N ALA A 168 8.54 -19.69 -16.05
CA ALA A 168 8.51 -19.51 -17.49
C ALA A 168 7.71 -20.65 -18.15
N LYS A 169 6.63 -20.29 -18.83
CA LYS A 169 5.75 -21.25 -19.53
C LYS A 169 5.81 -20.99 -21.03
N VAL A 170 6.06 -22.04 -21.81
CA VAL A 170 6.05 -22.00 -23.28
C VAL A 170 4.70 -22.44 -23.83
N ARG A 171 4.26 -21.83 -24.94
CA ARG A 171 3.10 -22.27 -25.71
C ARG A 171 3.54 -22.97 -26.98
N GLY A 172 3.08 -24.21 -27.15
CA GLY A 172 3.43 -25.05 -28.29
C GLY A 172 4.93 -25.29 -28.37
N CYS A 173 5.40 -25.43 -29.61
CA CYS A 173 6.82 -25.54 -29.90
C CYS A 173 7.20 -24.53 -31.00
N PRO A 174 8.10 -23.57 -30.72
CA PRO A 174 8.62 -22.67 -31.74
C PRO A 174 9.53 -23.42 -32.73
N GLN A 175 9.59 -22.91 -33.96
CA GLN A 175 10.51 -23.43 -34.99
C GLN A 175 11.99 -23.20 -34.62
N GLU A 176 12.26 -22.07 -33.96
CA GLU A 176 13.59 -21.76 -33.44
C GLU A 176 13.87 -22.58 -32.17
N ARG A 177 14.90 -23.43 -32.22
CA ARG A 177 15.24 -24.35 -31.13
C ARG A 177 15.87 -23.68 -29.91
N GLN A 178 16.42 -22.49 -30.07
CA GLN A 178 17.09 -21.77 -29.00
C GLN A 178 16.75 -20.29 -29.10
N LYS A 179 16.27 -19.74 -27.98
CA LYS A 179 16.06 -18.30 -27.82
C LYS A 179 16.65 -17.85 -26.48
N SER A 180 16.91 -16.55 -26.34
CA SER A 180 17.41 -15.98 -25.10
C SER A 180 16.70 -14.69 -24.78
N PHE A 181 16.44 -14.46 -23.49
CA PHE A 181 15.90 -13.21 -22.98
C PHE A 181 16.64 -12.79 -21.72
N THR A 182 16.47 -11.53 -21.32
CA THR A 182 17.17 -10.98 -20.15
C THR A 182 16.19 -10.42 -19.14
N ILE A 183 16.36 -10.80 -17.88
CA ILE A 183 15.66 -10.21 -16.73
C ILE A 183 16.67 -9.35 -15.98
N LYS A 184 16.35 -8.10 -15.67
CA LYS A 184 17.24 -7.25 -14.90
C LYS A 184 16.51 -6.26 -13.99
N PRO A 185 17.12 -5.85 -12.87
CA PRO A 185 16.59 -4.75 -12.08
C PRO A 185 16.73 -3.42 -12.83
N VAL A 186 15.71 -2.57 -12.74
CA VAL A 186 15.72 -1.22 -13.34
C VAL A 186 16.88 -0.41 -12.76
N GLY A 187 17.68 0.23 -13.62
CA GLY A 187 18.81 1.08 -13.21
C GLY A 187 20.08 0.32 -12.79
N PHE A 188 20.08 -1.02 -12.80
CA PHE A 188 21.27 -1.84 -12.54
C PHE A 188 21.93 -2.33 -13.82
N LYS A 189 23.25 -2.55 -13.74
CA LYS A 189 24.03 -3.17 -14.81
C LYS A 189 23.89 -4.69 -14.81
N ASP A 190 23.95 -5.31 -13.64
CA ASP A 190 23.83 -6.75 -13.47
C ASP A 190 22.49 -7.25 -13.98
N SER A 191 22.51 -8.40 -14.66
CA SER A 191 21.34 -8.99 -15.27
C SER A 191 21.41 -10.51 -15.29
N LEU A 192 20.25 -11.15 -15.36
CA LEU A 192 20.11 -12.58 -15.56
C LEU A 192 19.72 -12.86 -17.01
N THR A 193 20.62 -13.46 -17.78
CA THR A 193 20.33 -13.92 -19.14
C THR A 193 19.86 -15.36 -19.09
N VAL A 194 18.66 -15.61 -19.60
CA VAL A 194 18.03 -16.94 -19.64
C VAL A 194 18.10 -17.45 -21.07
N VAL A 195 18.76 -18.59 -21.28
CA VAL A 195 18.81 -19.30 -22.56
C VAL A 195 17.82 -20.45 -22.50
N VAL A 196 16.83 -20.43 -23.37
CA VAL A 196 15.77 -21.43 -23.46
C VAL A 196 16.01 -22.30 -24.68
N ASN A 197 16.11 -23.60 -24.45
CA ASN A 197 16.19 -24.60 -25.51
C ASN A 197 14.85 -25.34 -25.57
N PHE A 198 14.25 -25.37 -26.76
CA PHE A 198 12.97 -26.04 -26.99
C PHE A 198 13.22 -27.43 -27.56
N ASP A 199 12.85 -28.45 -26.80
CA ASP A 199 12.96 -29.85 -27.22
C ASP A 199 11.57 -30.40 -27.55
N CYS A 200 11.26 -30.47 -28.84
CA CYS A 200 9.92 -30.79 -29.32
C CYS A 200 9.87 -32.04 -30.19
N ASN A 201 11.02 -32.47 -30.69
CA ASN A 201 11.16 -33.63 -31.52
C ASN A 201 11.46 -34.83 -30.64
N CYS A 202 10.94 -36.00 -31.01
CA CYS A 202 11.31 -37.22 -30.31
C CYS A 202 12.70 -37.68 -30.80
N SER A 203 13.54 -38.22 -29.90
CA SER A 203 14.88 -38.69 -30.29
C SER A 203 14.86 -39.77 -31.38
N CYS A 204 13.78 -40.56 -31.46
CA CYS A 204 13.56 -41.61 -32.47
C CYS A 204 13.27 -41.08 -33.88
N GLU A 205 12.87 -39.80 -34.05
CA GLU A 205 12.61 -39.22 -35.37
C GLU A 205 13.89 -39.15 -36.22
N SER A 206 15.04 -39.01 -35.55
CA SER A 206 16.36 -39.04 -36.21
C SER A 206 16.68 -40.37 -36.89
N GLN A 207 15.98 -41.45 -36.52
CA GLN A 207 16.14 -42.80 -37.05
C GLN A 207 15.02 -43.17 -38.03
N ALA A 208 14.26 -42.19 -38.52
CA ALA A 208 13.16 -42.44 -39.45
C ALA A 208 13.66 -43.13 -40.73
N GLU A 209 13.00 -44.24 -41.11
CA GLU A 209 13.30 -44.99 -42.32
C GLU A 209 12.29 -44.59 -43.40
N ALA A 210 12.73 -43.77 -44.36
CA ALA A 210 11.92 -43.40 -45.51
C ALA A 210 11.66 -44.62 -46.41
N ASN A 211 10.42 -44.77 -46.91
CA ASN A 211 9.99 -45.89 -47.75
C ASN A 211 10.27 -47.28 -47.11
N SER A 212 10.01 -47.40 -45.81
CA SER A 212 10.27 -48.64 -45.07
C SER A 212 9.47 -49.81 -45.62
N SER A 213 10.09 -51.00 -45.63
CA SER A 213 9.40 -52.23 -46.02
C SER A 213 8.23 -52.58 -45.11
N PHE A 214 8.26 -52.11 -43.84
CA PHE A 214 7.19 -52.31 -42.85
C PHE A 214 5.92 -51.49 -43.14
N CYS A 215 6.04 -50.44 -43.95
CA CYS A 215 4.90 -49.58 -44.35
C CYS A 215 4.43 -49.97 -45.75
N SER A 216 3.94 -51.21 -45.90
CA SER A 216 3.44 -51.77 -47.15
C SER A 216 4.43 -51.68 -48.31
N LYS A 217 5.68 -52.11 -48.07
CA LYS A 217 6.77 -52.18 -49.08
C LYS A 217 7.09 -50.84 -49.74
N GLY A 218 7.15 -49.76 -48.95
CA GLY A 218 7.58 -48.44 -49.42
C GLY A 218 6.46 -47.42 -49.62
N ASN A 219 5.25 -47.69 -49.14
CA ASN A 219 4.11 -46.76 -49.22
C ASN A 219 4.08 -45.72 -48.07
N GLY A 220 5.12 -45.68 -47.23
CA GLY A 220 5.25 -44.72 -46.14
C GLY A 220 6.62 -44.77 -45.48
N SER A 221 6.82 -43.86 -44.54
CA SER A 221 8.04 -43.77 -43.73
C SER A 221 7.79 -44.34 -42.33
N LEU A 222 8.70 -45.15 -41.81
CA LEU A 222 8.60 -45.67 -40.44
C LEU A 222 9.30 -44.68 -39.50
N GLU A 223 8.54 -43.98 -38.66
CA GLU A 223 9.02 -42.98 -37.72
C GLU A 223 8.56 -43.35 -36.30
N CYS A 224 9.52 -43.51 -35.38
CA CYS A 224 9.22 -43.87 -33.99
C CYS A 224 8.34 -45.12 -33.81
N GLY A 225 8.46 -46.11 -34.71
CA GLY A 225 7.69 -47.36 -34.67
C GLY A 225 6.28 -47.26 -35.27
N VAL A 226 5.92 -46.13 -35.88
CA VAL A 226 4.63 -45.92 -36.56
C VAL A 226 4.86 -45.54 -38.02
N CYS A 227 4.01 -46.04 -38.93
CA CYS A 227 4.08 -45.68 -40.34
C CYS A 227 3.40 -44.33 -40.60
N ARG A 228 4.14 -43.37 -41.17
CA ARG A 228 3.60 -42.16 -41.80
C ARG A 228 3.41 -42.43 -43.29
N CYS A 229 2.17 -42.64 -43.70
CA CYS A 229 1.82 -43.02 -45.06
C CYS A 229 1.97 -41.88 -46.05
N ASN A 230 2.32 -42.24 -47.30
CA ASN A 230 2.34 -41.29 -48.41
C ASN A 230 0.90 -40.82 -48.73
N PRO A 231 0.73 -39.65 -49.37
CA PRO A 231 -0.59 -39.16 -49.77
C PRO A 231 -1.40 -40.21 -50.55
N GLY A 232 -2.67 -40.40 -50.22
CA GLY A 232 -3.52 -41.43 -50.82
C GLY A 232 -3.46 -42.81 -50.17
N ARG A 233 -2.59 -43.03 -49.16
CA ARG A 233 -2.46 -44.28 -48.41
C ARG A 233 -2.83 -44.10 -46.95
N LEU A 234 -3.57 -45.05 -46.41
CA LEU A 234 -4.10 -45.03 -45.04
C LEU A 234 -3.91 -46.40 -44.37
N GLY A 235 -4.14 -46.45 -43.06
CA GLY A 235 -3.97 -47.67 -42.25
C GLY A 235 -2.68 -47.68 -41.43
N SER A 236 -2.58 -48.66 -40.54
CA SER A 236 -1.49 -48.77 -39.55
C SER A 236 -0.11 -49.03 -40.18
N HIS A 237 -0.12 -49.64 -41.37
CA HIS A 237 1.02 -50.02 -42.18
C HIS A 237 0.89 -49.51 -43.64
N CYS A 238 0.03 -48.53 -43.91
CA CYS A 238 -0.22 -47.96 -45.25
C CYS A 238 -0.78 -48.99 -46.27
N GLU A 239 -1.59 -49.92 -45.77
CA GLU A 239 -2.18 -51.04 -46.49
C GLU A 239 -3.34 -50.62 -47.41
N CYS A 240 -4.06 -49.57 -47.05
CA CYS A 240 -5.26 -49.11 -47.76
C CYS A 240 -4.96 -47.98 -48.74
N SER A 241 -5.71 -47.94 -49.85
CA SER A 241 -5.81 -46.75 -50.71
C SER A 241 -7.09 -45.96 -50.41
N GLU A 242 -7.09 -44.65 -50.66
CA GLU A 242 -8.30 -43.79 -50.55
C GLU A 242 -9.46 -44.26 -51.44
N GLU A 243 -9.19 -45.05 -52.48
CA GLU A 243 -10.18 -45.55 -53.44
C GLU A 243 -10.81 -46.90 -53.04
N GLU A 244 -10.25 -47.60 -52.04
CA GLU A 244 -10.71 -48.92 -51.59
C GLU A 244 -11.60 -48.81 -50.35
N TYR A 245 -12.91 -48.62 -50.57
CA TYR A 245 -13.93 -48.58 -49.53
C TYR A 245 -14.44 -50.00 -49.17
N ASN A 246 -14.20 -50.46 -47.94
CA ASN A 246 -14.84 -51.65 -47.37
C ASN A 246 -15.88 -51.26 -46.29
N PRO A 247 -17.18 -51.59 -46.46
CA PRO A 247 -18.25 -51.24 -45.51
C PRO A 247 -18.12 -51.88 -44.11
N SER A 248 -17.22 -52.84 -43.93
CA SER A 248 -17.09 -53.64 -42.70
C SER A 248 -16.28 -52.97 -41.58
N GLU A 249 -15.59 -51.86 -41.89
CA GLU A 249 -14.70 -51.14 -40.94
C GLU A 249 -15.36 -49.90 -40.32
N GLN A 250 -16.66 -49.74 -40.55
CA GLN A 250 -17.46 -48.56 -40.22
C GLN A 250 -17.62 -48.34 -38.71
N ASP A 251 -17.50 -49.41 -37.90
CA ASP A 251 -17.74 -49.38 -36.44
C ASP A 251 -16.65 -48.65 -35.64
N ASN A 252 -15.45 -48.40 -36.20
CA ASN A 252 -14.35 -47.75 -35.47
C ASN A 252 -14.25 -46.22 -35.72
N CYS A 253 -15.14 -45.68 -36.55
CA CYS A 253 -15.17 -44.25 -36.94
C CYS A 253 -16.26 -43.45 -36.19
N SER A 254 -16.88 -44.04 -35.18
CA SER A 254 -17.75 -43.32 -34.24
C SER A 254 -17.40 -43.68 -32.79
N PRO A 255 -17.64 -42.78 -31.82
CA PRO A 255 -17.39 -43.06 -30.41
C PRO A 255 -18.35 -44.10 -29.82
N GLN A 256 -19.60 -44.10 -30.31
CA GLN A 256 -20.66 -44.98 -29.83
C GLN A 256 -21.49 -45.55 -31.00
N PRO A 257 -21.99 -46.79 -30.89
CA PRO A 257 -22.89 -47.36 -31.88
C PRO A 257 -24.14 -46.48 -32.08
N GLY A 258 -24.42 -46.08 -33.32
CA GLY A 258 -25.56 -45.21 -33.66
C GLY A 258 -25.26 -43.71 -33.70
N GLN A 259 -24.05 -43.27 -33.33
CA GLN A 259 -23.60 -41.90 -33.60
C GLN A 259 -23.14 -41.74 -35.05
N PRO A 260 -23.23 -40.54 -35.64
CA PRO A 260 -22.75 -40.30 -36.99
C PRO A 260 -21.24 -40.53 -37.10
N LEU A 261 -20.83 -41.13 -38.22
CA LEU A 261 -19.43 -41.38 -38.53
C LEU A 261 -18.67 -40.06 -38.66
N CYS A 262 -17.47 -40.01 -38.09
CA CYS A 262 -16.55 -38.87 -38.19
C CYS A 262 -17.22 -37.51 -37.91
N SER A 263 -18.18 -37.50 -36.98
CA SER A 263 -18.96 -36.30 -36.59
C SER A 263 -19.62 -35.56 -37.76
N GLN A 264 -19.84 -36.22 -38.91
CA GLN A 264 -20.29 -35.62 -40.18
C GLN A 264 -19.36 -34.53 -40.73
N ARG A 265 -18.12 -34.45 -40.24
CA ARG A 265 -17.10 -33.49 -40.64
C ARG A 265 -15.95 -34.16 -41.41
N GLY A 266 -16.13 -35.40 -41.82
CA GLY A 266 -15.15 -36.19 -42.54
C GLY A 266 -15.74 -37.49 -43.08
N GLU A 267 -14.91 -38.25 -43.78
CA GLU A 267 -15.25 -39.56 -44.31
C GLU A 267 -14.47 -40.65 -43.56
N CYS A 268 -15.13 -41.79 -43.31
CA CYS A 268 -14.49 -42.95 -42.70
C CYS A 268 -13.87 -43.81 -43.81
N ILE A 269 -12.55 -43.77 -43.93
CA ILE A 269 -11.80 -44.50 -44.94
C ILE A 269 -10.80 -45.40 -44.22
N CYS A 270 -10.86 -46.71 -44.47
CA CYS A 270 -9.99 -47.71 -43.82
C CYS A 270 -10.04 -47.66 -42.27
N GLY A 271 -11.24 -47.50 -41.69
CA GLY A 271 -11.44 -47.43 -40.24
C GLY A 271 -10.84 -46.20 -39.54
N GLN A 272 -10.42 -45.18 -40.29
CA GLN A 272 -9.94 -43.89 -39.79
C GLN A 272 -10.73 -42.73 -40.41
N CYS A 273 -10.92 -41.65 -39.66
CA CYS A 273 -11.61 -40.46 -40.15
C CYS A 273 -10.66 -39.51 -40.87
N VAL A 274 -10.99 -39.19 -42.12
CA VAL A 274 -10.34 -38.13 -42.90
C VAL A 274 -11.23 -36.89 -42.86
N CYS A 275 -10.79 -35.87 -42.13
CA CYS A 275 -11.58 -34.66 -41.89
C CYS A 275 -11.60 -33.75 -43.12
N HIS A 276 -12.76 -33.15 -43.39
CA HIS A 276 -12.91 -32.17 -44.47
C HIS A 276 -12.12 -30.89 -44.15
N GLY A 277 -11.58 -30.28 -45.20
CA GLY A 277 -11.02 -28.92 -45.10
C GLY A 277 -12.11 -27.90 -44.79
N SER A 278 -11.76 -26.87 -44.04
CA SER A 278 -12.64 -25.74 -43.71
C SER A 278 -11.94 -24.43 -44.09
N ASP A 279 -12.70 -23.47 -44.62
CA ASP A 279 -12.20 -22.12 -44.93
C ASP A 279 -11.88 -21.31 -43.65
N PHE A 280 -12.41 -21.74 -42.50
CA PHE A 280 -12.29 -21.04 -41.22
C PHE A 280 -11.10 -21.51 -40.37
N GLY A 281 -10.51 -22.67 -40.69
CA GLY A 281 -9.41 -23.27 -39.94
C GLY A 281 -9.32 -24.78 -40.13
N LYS A 282 -8.80 -25.50 -39.14
CA LYS A 282 -8.54 -26.94 -39.21
C LYS A 282 -9.53 -27.73 -38.37
N VAL A 283 -10.04 -28.82 -38.94
CA VAL A 283 -10.79 -29.86 -38.22
C VAL A 283 -9.82 -31.02 -37.95
N THR A 284 -9.77 -31.45 -36.70
CA THR A 284 -8.83 -32.47 -36.19
C THR A 284 -9.53 -33.41 -35.23
N GLY A 285 -8.80 -34.38 -34.67
CA GLY A 285 -9.35 -35.39 -33.76
C GLY A 285 -9.59 -36.74 -34.46
N LYS A 286 -9.73 -37.81 -33.67
CA LYS A 286 -9.86 -39.18 -34.18
C LYS A 286 -11.15 -39.36 -35.00
N TYR A 287 -12.17 -38.60 -34.66
CA TYR A 287 -13.52 -38.63 -35.20
C TYR A 287 -13.91 -37.28 -35.81
N CYS A 288 -12.93 -36.42 -36.16
CA CYS A 288 -13.16 -35.06 -36.66
C CYS A 288 -14.03 -34.19 -35.75
N GLU A 289 -13.91 -34.42 -34.44
CA GLU A 289 -14.70 -33.81 -33.38
C GLU A 289 -14.13 -32.46 -32.93
N CYS A 290 -12.85 -32.20 -33.19
CA CYS A 290 -12.16 -30.99 -32.76
C CYS A 290 -12.01 -30.00 -33.90
N ASP A 291 -12.08 -28.72 -33.57
CA ASP A 291 -11.69 -27.65 -34.47
C ASP A 291 -10.99 -26.51 -33.71
N ASP A 292 -10.29 -25.67 -34.46
CA ASP A 292 -9.54 -24.52 -33.94
C ASP A 292 -10.26 -23.17 -34.14
N PHE A 293 -11.56 -23.17 -34.47
CA PHE A 293 -12.29 -21.94 -34.81
C PHE A 293 -13.66 -21.76 -34.14
N SER A 294 -14.12 -22.74 -33.36
CA SER A 294 -15.41 -22.71 -32.68
C SER A 294 -15.35 -22.25 -31.22
N CYS A 295 -14.18 -21.81 -30.75
CA CYS A 295 -14.05 -21.27 -29.39
C CYS A 295 -14.89 -20.01 -29.16
N VAL A 296 -15.13 -19.72 -27.88
CA VAL A 296 -15.90 -18.56 -27.42
C VAL A 296 -15.28 -17.24 -27.88
N ARG A 297 -16.13 -16.23 -28.09
CA ARG A 297 -15.73 -14.89 -28.54
C ARG A 297 -16.13 -13.84 -27.52
N PHE A 298 -15.25 -12.88 -27.27
CA PHE A 298 -15.53 -11.69 -26.49
C PHE A 298 -15.25 -10.46 -27.35
N LYS A 299 -16.21 -9.52 -27.42
CA LYS A 299 -16.13 -8.33 -28.29
C LYS A 299 -15.75 -8.65 -29.75
N GLY A 300 -16.17 -9.80 -30.26
CA GLY A 300 -15.91 -10.24 -31.63
C GLY A 300 -14.57 -10.93 -31.86
N GLN A 301 -13.68 -11.01 -30.87
CA GLN A 301 -12.41 -11.75 -30.95
C GLN A 301 -12.50 -13.11 -30.26
N MET A 302 -11.99 -14.15 -30.91
CA MET A 302 -11.90 -15.51 -30.35
C MET A 302 -10.89 -15.55 -29.21
N CYS A 303 -11.28 -16.13 -28.08
CA CYS A 303 -10.49 -16.14 -26.85
C CYS A 303 -10.00 -14.74 -26.45
N SER A 304 -10.80 -13.70 -26.74
CA SER A 304 -10.45 -12.29 -26.54
C SER A 304 -9.16 -11.82 -27.25
N GLY A 305 -8.62 -12.58 -28.21
CA GLY A 305 -7.29 -12.33 -28.78
C GLY A 305 -6.13 -12.61 -27.83
N HIS A 306 -6.39 -13.31 -26.73
CA HIS A 306 -5.46 -13.59 -25.63
C HIS A 306 -5.41 -15.09 -25.30
N GLY A 307 -5.59 -15.93 -26.31
CA GLY A 307 -5.52 -17.38 -26.17
C GLY A 307 -5.65 -18.09 -27.51
N GLN A 308 -5.20 -19.34 -27.56
CA GLN A 308 -5.32 -20.20 -28.72
C GLN A 308 -6.51 -21.13 -28.56
N CYS A 309 -7.30 -21.30 -29.62
CA CYS A 309 -8.41 -22.25 -29.62
C CYS A 309 -7.88 -23.67 -29.83
N SER A 310 -8.24 -24.58 -28.92
CA SER A 310 -7.89 -25.99 -28.99
C SER A 310 -9.12 -26.84 -28.71
N CYS A 311 -9.72 -27.41 -29.76
CA CYS A 311 -10.89 -28.28 -29.67
C CYS A 311 -12.10 -27.62 -28.97
N GLY A 312 -12.37 -26.35 -29.26
CA GLY A 312 -13.48 -25.61 -28.67
C GLY A 312 -13.18 -24.92 -27.33
N ASP A 313 -12.05 -25.22 -26.69
CA ASP A 313 -11.61 -24.58 -25.46
C ASP A 313 -10.50 -23.55 -25.72
N CYS A 314 -10.55 -22.43 -24.99
CA CYS A 314 -9.53 -21.39 -25.06
C CYS A 314 -8.36 -21.69 -24.12
N LEU A 315 -7.19 -21.94 -24.70
CA LEU A 315 -5.93 -22.02 -23.96
C LEU A 315 -5.37 -20.60 -23.79
N CYS A 316 -5.67 -20.00 -22.64
CA CYS A 316 -5.31 -18.62 -22.37
C CYS A 316 -3.82 -18.36 -22.32
N ASP A 317 -3.50 -17.12 -22.66
CA ASP A 317 -2.20 -16.55 -22.48
C ASP A 317 -1.87 -16.40 -20.99
N SER A 318 -0.59 -16.38 -20.58
CA SER A 318 -0.18 -16.40 -19.16
C SER A 318 -0.73 -15.27 -18.32
N ASP A 319 -0.86 -14.12 -18.96
CA ASP A 319 -1.27 -12.88 -18.31
C ASP A 319 -2.81 -12.79 -18.29
N TRP A 320 -3.50 -13.86 -18.69
CA TRP A 320 -4.92 -13.96 -18.93
C TRP A 320 -5.50 -15.27 -18.40
N THR A 321 -6.73 -15.20 -17.91
CA THR A 321 -7.45 -16.33 -17.30
C THR A 321 -8.93 -16.26 -17.61
N GLY A 322 -9.65 -17.32 -17.23
CA GLY A 322 -11.07 -17.51 -17.45
C GLY A 322 -11.38 -18.09 -18.83
N ASP A 323 -12.59 -18.62 -19.00
CA ASP A 323 -12.99 -19.36 -20.21
C ASP A 323 -12.90 -18.55 -21.50
N TYR A 324 -12.96 -17.22 -21.39
CA TYR A 324 -12.88 -16.28 -22.51
C TYR A 324 -11.48 -15.65 -22.66
N CYS A 325 -10.54 -15.93 -21.75
CA CYS A 325 -9.23 -15.29 -21.67
C CYS A 325 -9.28 -13.75 -21.61
N ASN A 326 -10.29 -13.20 -20.94
CA ASN A 326 -10.51 -11.75 -20.84
C ASN A 326 -10.11 -11.16 -19.47
N CYS A 327 -9.69 -12.00 -18.52
CA CYS A 327 -9.34 -11.58 -17.17
C CYS A 327 -7.83 -11.55 -17.01
N THR A 328 -7.23 -10.37 -16.85
CA THR A 328 -5.78 -10.29 -16.67
C THR A 328 -5.32 -10.74 -15.28
N THR A 329 -4.17 -11.40 -15.21
CA THR A 329 -3.52 -11.78 -13.94
C THR A 329 -2.60 -10.69 -13.39
N ARG A 330 -2.40 -9.60 -14.14
CA ARG A 330 -1.53 -8.49 -13.74
C ARG A 330 -2.15 -7.65 -12.61
N THR A 331 -1.30 -7.18 -11.71
CA THR A 331 -1.68 -6.40 -10.51
C THR A 331 -1.22 -4.94 -10.55
N ASP A 332 -0.54 -4.52 -11.61
CA ASP A 332 0.07 -3.19 -11.72
C ASP A 332 -0.96 -2.06 -11.68
N THR A 333 -2.10 -2.23 -12.34
CA THR A 333 -3.22 -1.28 -12.32
C THR A 333 -3.96 -1.23 -10.98
N CYS A 334 -3.77 -2.25 -10.13
CA CYS A 334 -4.33 -2.32 -8.79
C CYS A 334 -3.39 -1.75 -7.72
N MET A 335 -2.16 -1.38 -8.08
CA MET A 335 -1.17 -0.87 -7.13
C MET A 335 -1.44 0.61 -6.83
N SER A 336 -1.65 0.93 -5.54
CA SER A 336 -1.84 2.31 -5.09
C SER A 336 -0.50 3.03 -4.86
N SER A 337 -0.55 4.35 -4.69
CA SER A 337 0.63 5.20 -4.42
C SER A 337 1.34 4.82 -3.10
N ASN A 338 0.61 4.20 -2.17
CA ASN A 338 1.16 3.66 -0.92
C ASN A 338 1.93 2.33 -1.12
N GLY A 339 2.00 1.81 -2.34
CA GLY A 339 2.68 0.55 -2.67
C GLY A 339 1.92 -0.71 -2.28
N LEU A 340 0.66 -0.60 -1.84
CA LEU A 340 -0.21 -1.72 -1.51
C LEU A 340 -1.22 -1.96 -2.63
N VAL A 341 -1.51 -3.24 -2.89
CA VAL A 341 -2.57 -3.65 -3.83
C VAL A 341 -3.91 -3.22 -3.25
N CYS A 342 -4.68 -2.46 -4.03
CA CYS A 342 -5.99 -1.93 -3.65
C CYS A 342 -5.99 -1.18 -2.31
N SER A 343 -4.90 -0.47 -2.02
CA SER A 343 -4.68 0.25 -0.76
C SER A 343 -4.82 -0.61 0.50
N GLY A 344 -4.82 -1.95 0.38
CA GLY A 344 -5.11 -2.89 1.47
C GLY A 344 -6.59 -3.02 1.81
N HIS A 345 -7.49 -2.38 1.07
CA HIS A 345 -8.93 -2.30 1.34
C HIS A 345 -9.76 -3.20 0.41
N GLY A 346 -9.11 -4.03 -0.41
CA GLY A 346 -9.77 -4.85 -1.42
C GLY A 346 -8.86 -5.90 -2.04
N THR A 347 -9.41 -6.63 -3.01
CA THR A 347 -8.70 -7.64 -3.78
C THR A 347 -8.61 -7.24 -5.25
N CYS A 348 -7.51 -7.57 -5.93
CA CYS A 348 -7.35 -7.27 -7.34
C CYS A 348 -7.92 -8.41 -8.18
N VAL A 349 -8.99 -8.15 -8.93
CA VAL A 349 -9.66 -9.11 -9.81
C VAL A 349 -9.62 -8.58 -11.24
N CYS A 350 -8.98 -9.33 -12.14
CA CYS A 350 -8.83 -8.96 -13.55
C CYS A 350 -8.20 -7.57 -13.77
N GLY A 351 -7.20 -7.20 -12.97
CA GLY A 351 -6.54 -5.89 -13.04
C GLY A 351 -7.39 -4.71 -12.53
N LYS A 352 -8.50 -4.99 -11.82
CA LYS A 352 -9.34 -3.97 -11.18
C LYS A 352 -9.53 -4.31 -9.70
N CYS A 353 -9.49 -3.28 -8.85
CA CYS A 353 -9.74 -3.47 -7.43
C CYS A 353 -11.23 -3.67 -7.14
N ASP A 354 -11.54 -4.78 -6.47
CA ASP A 354 -12.82 -5.02 -5.81
C ASP A 354 -12.69 -4.69 -4.32
N CYS A 355 -13.30 -3.58 -3.92
CA CYS A 355 -13.14 -2.99 -2.60
C CYS A 355 -14.01 -3.74 -1.59
N THR A 356 -13.37 -4.54 -0.72
CA THR A 356 -14.05 -5.33 0.30
C THR A 356 -14.37 -4.51 1.55
N GLN A 357 -13.65 -3.42 1.79
CA GLN A 357 -13.85 -2.58 2.97
C GLN A 357 -15.09 -1.67 2.81
N PRO A 358 -16.03 -1.67 3.78
CA PRO A 358 -17.26 -0.89 3.68
C PRO A 358 -17.00 0.61 3.52
N GLY A 359 -17.56 1.18 2.44
CA GLY A 359 -17.46 2.61 2.13
C GLY A 359 -16.12 3.06 1.57
N SER A 360 -15.22 2.13 1.27
CA SER A 360 -14.06 2.39 0.42
C SER A 360 -14.44 2.32 -1.06
N TYR A 361 -13.89 3.24 -1.86
CA TYR A 361 -14.10 3.34 -3.30
C TYR A 361 -12.90 4.02 -3.96
N GLY A 362 -12.92 4.10 -5.30
CA GLY A 362 -11.79 4.59 -6.10
C GLY A 362 -11.20 3.47 -6.96
N ASN A 363 -10.25 3.80 -7.81
CA ASN A 363 -9.64 2.81 -8.72
C ASN A 363 -8.81 1.77 -7.94
N THR A 364 -8.27 2.19 -6.80
CA THR A 364 -7.40 1.39 -5.92
C THR A 364 -7.93 1.38 -4.48
N CYS A 365 -9.24 1.59 -4.28
CA CYS A 365 -9.89 1.66 -2.97
C CYS A 365 -9.29 2.72 -2.01
N GLU A 366 -8.70 3.78 -2.58
CA GLU A 366 -7.96 4.80 -1.85
C GLU A 366 -8.87 5.80 -1.11
N LYS A 367 -10.13 5.95 -1.56
CA LYS A 367 -11.08 6.89 -0.96
C LYS A 367 -11.97 6.14 0.01
N CYS A 368 -11.84 6.42 1.30
CA CYS A 368 -12.71 5.83 2.31
C CYS A 368 -13.14 6.85 3.37
N PRO A 369 -14.17 7.67 3.10
CA PRO A 369 -14.66 8.67 4.05
C PRO A 369 -15.24 8.09 5.35
N THR A 370 -15.69 6.83 5.32
CA THR A 370 -16.29 6.12 6.45
C THR A 370 -15.30 5.19 7.17
N CYS A 371 -14.06 5.09 6.68
CA CYS A 371 -13.03 4.34 7.39
C CYS A 371 -12.71 5.04 8.72
N SER A 372 -12.19 4.27 9.67
CA SER A 372 -11.59 4.84 10.87
C SER A 372 -10.61 5.93 10.47
N ASP A 373 -10.69 7.06 11.16
CA ASP A 373 -9.83 8.22 10.92
C ASP A 373 -8.35 7.82 11.01
N ALA A 374 -7.49 8.55 10.29
CA ALA A 374 -6.04 8.31 10.33
C ALA A 374 -5.49 8.26 11.76
N CYS A 375 -6.11 9.00 12.69
CA CYS A 375 -5.80 8.96 14.11
C CYS A 375 -6.00 7.56 14.74
N THR A 376 -7.08 6.85 14.43
CA THR A 376 -7.32 5.50 14.98
C THR A 376 -6.32 4.48 14.43
N ILE A 377 -5.95 4.56 13.15
CA ILE A 377 -4.97 3.65 12.54
C ILE A 377 -3.56 3.95 13.06
N LYS A 378 -3.15 5.21 13.05
CA LYS A 378 -1.81 5.63 13.48
C LYS A 378 -1.62 5.48 15.00
N LYS A 379 -2.70 5.52 15.80
CA LYS A 379 -2.67 5.17 17.22
C LYS A 379 -2.05 3.79 17.45
N GLU A 380 -2.43 2.77 16.66
CA GLU A 380 -1.88 1.42 16.83
C GLU A 380 -0.36 1.40 16.63
N CYS A 381 0.15 2.23 15.71
CA CYS A 381 1.59 2.39 15.49
C CYS A 381 2.30 3.10 16.63
N VAL A 382 1.68 4.11 17.25
CA VAL A 382 2.22 4.77 18.43
C VAL A 382 2.31 3.80 19.60
N GLU A 383 1.24 3.06 19.89
CA GLU A 383 1.22 2.04 20.95
C GLU A 383 2.30 0.97 20.74
N CYS A 384 2.41 0.49 19.51
CA CYS A 384 3.33 -0.60 19.18
C CYS A 384 4.81 -0.21 19.20
N LYS A 385 5.16 0.94 18.62
CA LYS A 385 6.57 1.38 18.49
C LYS A 385 7.09 2.13 19.70
N LYS A 386 6.25 2.92 20.38
CA LYS A 386 6.68 3.77 21.50
C LYS A 386 6.45 3.11 22.86
N TYR A 387 5.28 2.50 23.06
CA TYR A 387 4.89 1.91 24.33
C TYR A 387 5.05 0.38 24.36
N GLU A 388 5.46 -0.23 23.25
CA GLU A 388 5.67 -1.69 23.10
C GLU A 388 4.47 -2.53 23.57
N ARG A 389 3.25 -2.02 23.39
CA ARG A 389 2.00 -2.68 23.77
C ARG A 389 0.94 -2.59 22.66
N GLY A 390 -0.12 -3.39 22.78
CA GLY A 390 -1.26 -3.42 21.84
C GLY A 390 -1.24 -4.58 20.83
N THR A 391 -2.27 -4.63 19.98
CA THR A 391 -2.57 -5.73 19.05
C THR A 391 -1.46 -6.02 18.03
N LEU A 392 -0.80 -4.97 17.51
CA LEU A 392 0.29 -5.10 16.53
C LEU A 392 1.56 -5.70 17.13
N VAL A 393 1.75 -5.61 18.46
CA VAL A 393 2.87 -6.25 19.18
C VAL A 393 2.59 -7.74 19.34
N GLU A 394 1.37 -8.09 19.77
CA GLU A 394 0.94 -9.49 19.93
C GLU A 394 1.03 -10.28 18.62
N GLN A 395 0.71 -9.64 17.49
CA GLN A 395 0.76 -10.24 16.15
C GLN A 395 2.16 -10.19 15.50
N GLN A 396 3.17 -9.62 16.16
CA GLN A 396 4.52 -9.38 15.60
C GLN A 396 4.52 -8.63 14.25
N SER A 397 3.48 -7.84 13.98
CA SER A 397 3.27 -7.14 12.69
C SER A 397 3.68 -5.67 12.73
N CYS A 398 4.10 -5.17 13.89
CA CYS A 398 4.53 -3.79 14.16
C CYS A 398 5.44 -3.17 13.09
N GLY A 399 6.55 -3.85 12.76
CA GLY A 399 7.54 -3.33 11.82
C GLY A 399 7.08 -3.30 10.37
N ARG A 400 6.06 -4.11 10.02
CA ARG A 400 5.51 -4.21 8.65
C ARG A 400 4.49 -3.11 8.38
N VAL A 401 3.57 -2.91 9.33
CA VAL A 401 2.45 -1.98 9.23
C VAL A 401 2.89 -0.55 9.49
N CYS A 402 3.76 -0.35 10.49
CA CYS A 402 4.16 0.98 10.95
C CYS A 402 5.51 1.37 10.37
N ARG A 403 5.46 1.98 9.18
CA ARG A 403 6.63 2.50 8.44
C ARG A 403 6.94 3.97 8.72
N ASP A 404 6.03 4.66 9.39
CA ASP A 404 6.19 6.08 9.72
C ASP A 404 7.36 6.29 10.67
N GLU A 405 8.06 7.41 10.50
CA GLU A 405 9.09 7.85 11.42
C GLU A 405 8.42 8.48 12.65
N ILE A 406 8.73 7.98 13.84
CA ILE A 406 8.14 8.46 15.11
C ILE A 406 9.20 9.26 15.85
N GLU A 407 8.89 10.54 16.08
CA GLU A 407 9.74 11.46 16.83
C GLU A 407 9.03 11.91 18.12
N THR A 408 9.73 11.82 19.24
CA THR A 408 9.21 12.25 20.54
C THR A 408 9.49 13.73 20.76
N VAL A 409 8.45 14.49 21.08
CA VAL A 409 8.52 15.95 21.28
C VAL A 409 7.95 16.32 22.64
N GLN A 410 8.39 17.45 23.19
CA GLN A 410 7.82 17.98 24.44
C GLN A 410 6.49 18.69 24.21
N GLU A 411 6.37 19.41 23.09
CA GLU A 411 5.13 20.09 22.68
C GLU A 411 4.88 19.88 21.18
N LEU A 412 3.61 19.88 20.79
CA LEU A 412 3.21 19.78 19.39
C LEU A 412 3.27 21.18 18.76
N GLY A 413 4.12 21.34 17.73
CA GLY A 413 4.25 22.58 16.98
C GLY A 413 3.10 22.81 15.99
N ASP A 414 2.89 24.07 15.60
CA ASP A 414 1.93 24.46 14.56
C ASP A 414 2.57 24.28 13.17
N ARG A 415 2.38 23.09 12.57
CA ARG A 415 3.02 22.67 11.32
C ARG A 415 2.16 22.93 10.07
N GLY A 416 1.12 23.75 10.17
CA GLY A 416 0.28 24.16 9.03
C GLY A 416 -0.93 23.26 8.76
N LYS A 417 -1.56 23.44 7.58
CA LYS A 417 -2.86 22.84 7.22
C LYS A 417 -2.87 21.33 7.03
N ASP A 418 -1.71 20.71 6.78
CA ASP A 418 -1.59 19.28 6.49
C ASP A 418 -1.21 18.45 7.74
N ALA A 419 -1.19 19.08 8.92
CA ALA A 419 -0.94 18.42 10.19
C ALA A 419 -2.25 18.11 10.93
N VAL A 420 -2.48 16.85 11.26
CA VAL A 420 -3.66 16.38 12.00
C VAL A 420 -3.28 16.06 13.45
N ASN A 421 -3.92 16.72 14.39
CA ASN A 421 -3.72 16.48 15.82
C ASN A 421 -4.68 15.38 16.30
N CYS A 422 -4.13 14.32 16.84
CA CYS A 422 -4.83 13.14 17.30
C CYS A 422 -4.67 12.98 18.82
N THR A 423 -5.75 12.58 19.49
CA THR A 423 -5.76 12.34 20.93
C THR A 423 -6.53 11.07 21.26
N TYR A 424 -5.98 10.23 22.13
CA TYR A 424 -6.68 9.04 22.63
C TYR A 424 -6.32 8.78 24.10
N LYS A 425 -7.15 7.99 24.77
CA LYS A 425 -6.90 7.50 26.13
C LYS A 425 -6.33 6.09 26.09
N ASP A 426 -5.31 5.84 26.89
CA ASP A 426 -4.73 4.51 27.06
C ASP A 426 -5.46 3.69 28.15
N GLU A 427 -4.98 2.47 28.40
CA GLU A 427 -5.53 1.56 29.41
C GLU A 427 -5.37 2.09 30.85
N ASN A 428 -4.49 3.06 31.09
CA ASN A 428 -4.22 3.67 32.40
C ASN A 428 -4.96 5.01 32.57
N ASP A 429 -5.96 5.30 31.74
CA ASP A 429 -6.70 6.57 31.69
C ASP A 429 -5.80 7.80 31.43
N CYS A 430 -4.60 7.61 30.89
CA CYS A 430 -3.71 8.68 30.49
C CYS A 430 -4.06 9.18 29.08
N VAL A 431 -4.05 10.50 28.89
CA VAL A 431 -4.32 11.10 27.57
C VAL A 431 -3.01 11.20 26.80
N VAL A 432 -2.92 10.44 25.71
CA VAL A 432 -1.81 10.49 24.76
C VAL A 432 -2.20 11.42 23.61
N ARG A 433 -1.30 12.35 23.28
CA ARG A 433 -1.47 13.26 22.13
C ARG A 433 -0.35 13.04 21.14
N PHE A 434 -0.71 12.98 19.87
CA PHE A 434 0.26 12.91 18.79
C PHE A 434 -0.22 13.71 17.58
N GLN A 435 0.71 14.13 16.75
CA GLN A 435 0.44 14.84 15.51
C GLN A 435 0.95 14.02 14.33
N TYR A 436 0.07 13.82 13.36
CA TYR A 436 0.39 13.22 12.07
C TYR A 436 0.64 14.33 11.05
N TYR A 437 1.78 14.27 10.36
CA TYR A 437 2.10 15.19 9.27
C TYR A 437 2.53 14.39 8.04
N GLU A 438 1.99 14.76 6.88
CA GLU A 438 2.35 14.18 5.59
C GLU A 438 2.93 15.27 4.69
N ASP A 439 4.17 15.07 4.25
CA ASP A 439 4.79 15.97 3.29
C ASP A 439 4.23 15.74 1.88
N SER A 440 4.31 16.77 1.03
CA SER A 440 4.03 16.75 -0.41
C SER A 440 4.73 15.61 -1.18
N SER A 441 5.82 15.09 -0.63
CA SER A 441 6.60 13.96 -1.15
C SER A 441 6.02 12.58 -0.81
N GLY A 442 4.96 12.52 0.00
CA GLY A 442 4.33 11.31 0.55
C GLY A 442 5.09 10.71 1.75
N LYS A 443 6.00 11.47 2.38
CA LYS A 443 6.70 11.04 3.61
C LYS A 443 5.85 11.43 4.82
N SER A 444 5.44 10.45 5.60
CA SER A 444 4.66 10.62 6.83
C SER A 444 5.54 10.56 8.07
N VAL A 445 5.36 11.53 8.95
CA VAL A 445 6.07 11.64 10.24
C VAL A 445 5.04 11.78 11.37
N LEU A 446 5.25 11.04 12.45
CA LEU A 446 4.43 11.07 13.65
C LEU A 446 5.20 11.73 14.79
N TYR A 447 4.63 12.79 15.36
CA TYR A 447 5.19 13.46 16.53
C TYR A 447 4.37 13.09 17.75
N VAL A 448 4.99 12.46 18.75
CA VAL A 448 4.31 11.98 19.96
C VAL A 448 4.82 12.76 21.17
N ILE A 449 3.90 13.21 22.02
CA ILE A 449 4.31 13.87 23.28
C ILE A 449 5.00 12.86 24.19
N GLU A 450 6.15 13.24 24.74
CA GLU A 450 7.01 12.35 25.53
C GLU A 450 6.33 11.82 26.81
N GLU A 451 5.68 12.69 27.58
CA GLU A 451 4.96 12.32 28.81
C GLU A 451 3.43 12.47 28.62
N PRO A 452 2.65 11.39 28.78
CA PRO A 452 1.19 11.46 28.67
C PRO A 452 0.55 12.10 29.92
N GLU A 453 -0.57 12.79 29.72
CA GLU A 453 -1.30 13.45 30.81
C GLU A 453 -2.13 12.42 31.59
N CYS A 454 -1.56 11.90 32.69
CA CYS A 454 -2.26 10.96 33.58
C CYS A 454 -3.00 11.69 34.72
N PRO A 455 -4.11 11.13 35.24
CA PRO A 455 -4.78 11.68 36.41
C PRO A 455 -3.83 11.70 37.62
N LYS A 456 -3.53 12.90 38.14
CA LYS A 456 -2.76 13.05 39.37
C LYS A 456 -3.65 12.60 40.53
N GLY A 457 -3.15 11.66 41.35
CA GLY A 457 -3.83 11.25 42.58
C GLY A 457 -4.11 12.47 43.50
N PRO A 458 -5.02 12.34 44.48
CA PRO A 458 -5.33 13.44 45.38
C PRO A 458 -4.06 13.92 46.08
N ASP A 459 -3.84 15.24 46.07
CA ASP A 459 -2.67 15.84 46.70
C ASP A 459 -2.66 15.53 48.20
N ILE A 460 -1.71 14.71 48.60
CA ILE A 460 -1.54 14.20 49.97
C ILE A 460 -1.45 15.37 50.96
N LEU A 461 -0.86 16.51 50.54
CA LEU A 461 -0.73 17.70 51.36
C LEU A 461 -2.09 18.35 51.66
N VAL A 462 -2.97 18.43 50.66
CA VAL A 462 -4.31 19.03 50.78
C VAL A 462 -5.21 18.18 51.68
N VAL A 463 -5.13 16.85 51.55
CA VAL A 463 -5.88 15.93 52.43
C VAL A 463 -5.40 16.05 53.88
N LEU A 464 -4.09 16.13 54.11
CA LEU A 464 -3.54 16.30 55.46
C LEU A 464 -3.94 17.64 56.10
N LEU A 465 -3.83 18.75 55.36
CA LEU A 465 -4.17 20.08 55.87
C LEU A 465 -5.67 20.25 56.15
N SER A 466 -6.53 19.67 55.32
CA SER A 466 -7.98 19.73 55.53
C SER A 466 -8.41 18.94 56.78
N VAL A 467 -7.84 17.75 57.01
CA VAL A 467 -8.11 16.96 58.22
C VAL A 467 -7.62 17.67 59.48
N MET A 468 -6.38 18.21 59.46
CA MET A 468 -5.84 18.98 60.58
C MET A 468 -6.68 20.22 60.90
N GLY A 469 -7.10 20.97 59.88
CA GLY A 469 -7.93 22.16 60.04
C GLY A 469 -9.30 21.85 60.64
N ALA A 470 -9.94 20.75 60.22
CA ALA A 470 -11.21 20.32 60.77
C ALA A 470 -11.12 19.96 62.25
N ILE A 471 -10.07 19.22 62.66
CA ILE A 471 -9.83 18.87 64.06
C ILE A 471 -9.63 20.12 64.92
N LEU A 472 -8.84 21.08 64.45
CA LEU A 472 -8.59 22.35 65.15
C LEU A 472 -9.87 23.19 65.33
N LEU A 473 -10.70 23.28 64.29
CA LEU A 473 -11.97 24.03 64.34
C LEU A 473 -12.98 23.40 65.29
N ILE A 474 -13.11 22.07 65.29
CA ILE A 474 -13.99 21.35 66.22
C ILE A 474 -13.53 21.58 67.67
N GLY A 475 -12.21 21.51 67.92
CA GLY A 475 -11.64 21.80 69.24
C GLY A 475 -11.93 23.23 69.72
N LEU A 476 -11.74 24.23 68.86
CA LEU A 476 -12.06 25.63 69.17
C LEU A 476 -13.55 25.87 69.43
N ALA A 477 -14.42 25.27 68.62
CA ALA A 477 -15.87 25.38 68.80
C ALA A 477 -16.31 24.78 70.15
N ALA A 478 -15.78 23.62 70.53
CA ALA A 478 -16.06 23.00 71.83
C ALA A 478 -15.61 23.88 73.01
N LEU A 479 -14.43 24.49 72.91
CA LEU A 479 -13.93 25.42 73.92
C LEU A 479 -14.79 26.70 74.03
N LEU A 480 -15.25 27.24 72.89
CA LEU A 480 -16.14 28.40 72.87
C LEU A 480 -17.50 28.08 73.47
N ILE A 481 -18.09 26.92 73.14
CA ILE A 481 -19.36 26.46 73.71
C ILE A 481 -19.20 26.25 75.23
N TRP A 482 -18.12 25.62 75.68
CA TRP A 482 -17.85 25.46 77.10
C TRP A 482 -17.75 26.83 77.79
N LYS A 483 -16.93 27.75 77.26
CA LYS A 483 -16.78 29.09 77.83
C LYS A 483 -18.11 29.85 77.88
N LEU A 484 -18.95 29.74 76.84
CA LEU A 484 -20.27 30.35 76.80
C LEU A 484 -21.20 29.77 77.88
N LEU A 485 -21.24 28.44 78.03
CA LEU A 485 -22.05 27.76 79.04
C LEU A 485 -21.65 28.16 80.46
N ILE A 486 -20.35 28.21 80.76
CA ILE A 486 -19.85 28.69 82.06
C ILE A 486 -20.25 30.15 82.27
N THR A 487 -20.05 31.01 81.28
CA THR A 487 -20.36 32.46 81.41
C THR A 487 -21.85 32.69 81.67
N ILE A 488 -22.74 31.89 81.06
CA ILE A 488 -24.19 31.95 81.31
C ILE A 488 -24.52 31.44 82.72
N HIS A 489 -23.87 30.36 83.15
CA HIS A 489 -24.08 29.82 84.50
C HIS A 489 -23.61 30.81 85.58
N ASP A 490 -22.41 31.37 85.44
CA ASP A 490 -21.88 32.41 86.33
C ASP A 490 -22.75 33.66 86.34
N ARG A 491 -23.28 34.11 85.19
CA ARG A 491 -24.21 35.25 85.15
C ARG A 491 -25.52 34.97 85.86
N ARG A 492 -26.05 33.74 85.76
CA ARG A 492 -27.28 33.34 86.46
C ARG A 492 -27.06 33.26 87.96
N GLU A 493 -25.94 32.69 88.41
CA GLU A 493 -25.56 32.64 89.82
C GLU A 493 -25.31 34.06 90.38
N PHE A 494 -24.63 34.93 89.61
CA PHE A 494 -24.41 36.32 90.00
C PHE A 494 -25.71 37.12 90.14
N ALA A 495 -26.65 36.96 89.20
CA ALA A 495 -27.96 37.61 89.28
C ALA A 495 -28.79 37.10 90.47
N ARG A 496 -28.75 35.78 90.74
CA ARG A 496 -29.38 35.18 91.93
C ARG A 496 -28.78 35.76 93.23
N PHE A 497 -27.46 35.93 93.27
CA PHE A 497 -26.76 36.54 94.41
C PHE A 497 -27.14 38.02 94.61
N GLU A 498 -27.28 38.81 93.54
CA GLU A 498 -27.75 40.21 93.65
C GLU A 498 -29.20 40.32 94.14
N GLU A 499 -30.09 39.44 93.70
CA GLU A 499 -31.48 39.40 94.21
C GLU A 499 -31.53 39.04 95.70
N GLU A 500 -30.71 38.08 96.15
CA GLU A 500 -30.60 37.73 97.57
C GLU A 500 -30.07 38.90 98.39
N LYS A 501 -29.07 39.63 97.87
CA LYS A 501 -28.52 40.83 98.52
C LYS A 501 -29.53 41.97 98.60
N ALA A 502 -30.35 42.19 97.57
CA ALA A 502 -31.37 43.24 97.55
C ALA A 502 -32.57 42.96 98.47
N ARG A 503 -32.87 41.69 98.78
CA ARG A 503 -33.94 41.29 99.70
C ARG A 503 -33.51 41.29 101.18
N ALA A 504 -32.22 41.42 101.47
CA ALA A 504 -31.71 41.57 102.83
C ALA A 504 -31.85 43.02 103.33
N LYS A 505 -33.08 43.46 103.67
CA LYS A 505 -33.30 44.69 104.45
C LYS A 505 -33.21 44.37 105.94
N TRP A 506 -32.14 44.84 106.58
CA TRP A 506 -31.99 44.85 108.04
C TRP A 506 -32.67 46.09 108.62
N ASP A 507 -33.59 45.85 109.56
CA ASP A 507 -34.43 46.82 110.26
C ASP A 507 -33.64 47.46 111.40
N THR A 508 -33.43 48.77 111.38
CA THR A 508 -32.79 49.54 112.47
C THR A 508 -33.81 50.50 113.09
N GLY A 509 -34.82 49.94 113.74
CA GLY A 509 -35.76 50.63 114.61
C GLY A 509 -35.29 50.63 116.06
N ASN A 510 -35.25 51.82 116.64
CA ASN A 510 -34.79 52.14 117.99
C ASN A 510 -35.42 51.29 119.11
N ASN A 511 -34.58 51.00 120.11
CA ASN A 511 -34.90 50.33 121.36
C ASN A 511 -35.99 51.12 122.14
N PRO A 512 -37.18 50.55 122.37
CA PRO A 512 -38.34 51.23 122.98
C PRO A 512 -38.23 51.51 124.50
N LEU A 513 -37.02 51.61 125.07
CA LEU A 513 -36.79 51.77 126.51
C LEU A 513 -36.11 53.09 126.93
N TYR A 514 -35.79 54.01 126.01
CA TYR A 514 -35.05 55.23 126.36
C TYR A 514 -35.89 56.50 126.25
N LYS A 515 -36.09 57.21 127.38
CA LYS A 515 -36.68 58.56 127.47
C LYS A 515 -35.67 59.49 128.12
N GLU A 516 -35.35 60.61 127.48
CA GLU A 516 -34.65 61.71 128.15
C GLU A 516 -35.50 62.97 128.27
N ALA A 517 -35.35 63.59 129.44
CA ALA A 517 -36.25 64.54 130.04
C ALA A 517 -35.57 65.89 130.18
N THR A 518 -35.91 66.86 129.33
CA THR A 518 -35.74 68.29 129.65
C THR A 518 -36.53 69.18 128.69
N SER A 519 -37.44 69.96 129.27
CA SER A 519 -38.23 71.02 128.63
C SER A 519 -37.55 72.37 128.87
N THR A 520 -37.06 73.03 127.81
CA THR A 520 -36.40 74.35 127.96
C THR A 520 -37.40 75.46 127.64
N PHE A 521 -37.71 76.25 128.67
CA PHE A 521 -38.55 77.46 128.62
C PHE A 521 -37.72 78.67 128.16
N THR A 522 -38.26 79.47 127.24
CA THR A 522 -37.70 80.77 126.83
C THR A 522 -38.12 81.87 127.81
N ASN A 523 -37.17 82.51 128.50
CA ASN A 523 -37.41 83.74 129.26
C ASN A 523 -36.98 84.98 128.45
N ILE A 524 -37.85 85.98 128.50
CA ILE A 524 -37.90 87.23 127.76
C ILE A 524 -36.89 88.19 128.38
N THR A 525 -35.70 88.37 127.79
CA THR A 525 -34.83 89.58 127.87
C THR A 525 -33.41 89.27 127.37
N TYR A 526 -33.20 89.22 126.05
CA TYR A 526 -31.91 89.70 125.54
C TYR A 526 -32.06 90.27 124.13
N ARG A 527 -31.87 91.59 124.08
CA ARG A 527 -31.83 92.43 122.88
C ARG A 527 -30.57 92.14 122.10
N GLY A 528 -30.70 92.08 120.78
CA GLY A 528 -29.57 92.19 119.86
C GLY A 528 -30.10 92.58 118.49
N ASN A 529 -30.28 93.89 118.29
CA ASN A 529 -30.45 94.50 116.98
C ASN A 529 -29.18 94.28 116.14
N MET A 530 -29.34 93.87 114.88
CA MET A 530 -29.01 94.65 113.68
C MET A 530 -29.43 93.88 112.43
#